data_AF-A0AAJ4P1N7-F1
#
_entry.id   AF-A0AAJ4P1N7-F1
#
_cell.length_a   1.000
_cell.length_b   1.000
_cell.length_c   1.000
_cell.angle_alpha   90.00
_cell.angle_beta   90.00
_cell.angle_gamma   90.00
#
_symmetry.space_group_name_H-M   'P 1'
#
loop_
_entity.id
_entity.type
_entity.pdbx_description
1 polymer ?
#
loop_
_entity_poly.entity_id
_entity_poly.type
_entity_poly.pdbx_seq_one_letter_code
_entity_poly.pdbx_strand_id
1 'polypeptide(L)'
;MLRGKELDQAIENELQLMLLEGYDKSPISHKSVHDRLVAKKHISGGLSTLSNLKRKSLISRYIAEQISSLNLKTKDQQLFVNRKTRQALSNSNKDLQYQVEALEKQLHKNTELLIRIIDEVKVKSSVEIEHILARYLFKR
;
A
#
# COMPACT_ATOMS: atom_id res chain seq x y z
N MET A 1 18.47 9.20 -28.94
CA MET A 1 18.93 8.60 -27.67
C MET A 1 19.32 9.72 -26.74
N LEU A 2 18.78 9.75 -25.53
CA LEU A 2 19.06 10.82 -24.57
C LEU A 2 20.41 10.54 -23.89
N ARG A 3 21.19 11.60 -23.65
CA ARG A 3 22.50 11.51 -22.99
C ARG A 3 22.65 12.64 -21.95
N GLY A 4 23.54 12.43 -20.99
CA GLY A 4 23.81 13.45 -19.96
C GLY A 4 22.58 13.79 -19.12
N LYS A 5 22.32 15.09 -18.94
CA LYS A 5 21.25 15.62 -18.07
C LYS A 5 19.84 15.26 -18.55
N GLU A 6 19.62 15.20 -19.86
CA GLU A 6 18.31 14.83 -20.43
C GLU A 6 17.93 13.40 -20.10
N LEU A 7 18.94 12.52 -20.01
CA LEU A 7 18.74 11.14 -19.59
C LEU A 7 18.39 11.04 -18.10
N ASP A 8 19.03 11.85 -17.26
CA ASP A 8 18.73 11.90 -15.82
C ASP A 8 17.28 12.34 -15.57
N GLN A 9 16.81 13.33 -16.32
CA GLN A 9 15.43 13.81 -16.23
C GLN A 9 14.42 12.80 -16.77
N ALA A 10 14.73 12.09 -17.85
CA ALA A 10 13.90 11.00 -18.35
C ALA A 10 13.79 9.85 -17.34
N ILE A 11 14.88 9.52 -16.64
CA ILE A 11 14.88 8.51 -15.57
C ILE A 11 14.00 8.98 -14.41
N GLU A 12 14.12 10.23 -13.97
CA GLU A 12 13.31 10.77 -12.88
C GLU A 12 11.82 10.79 -13.22
N ASN A 13 11.46 11.24 -14.43
CA ASN A 13 10.07 11.21 -14.91
C ASN A 13 9.52 9.77 -14.93
N GLU A 14 10.33 8.81 -15.38
CA GLU A 14 9.91 7.40 -15.40
C GLU A 14 9.68 6.85 -13.99
N LEU A 15 10.56 7.18 -13.05
CA LEU A 15 10.45 6.79 -11.66
C LEU A 15 9.21 7.38 -11.00
N GLN A 16 8.87 8.64 -11.30
CA GLN A 16 7.63 9.28 -10.84
C GLN A 16 6.39 8.57 -11.39
N LEU A 17 6.39 8.21 -12.68
CA LEU A 17 5.30 7.45 -13.28
C LEU A 17 5.14 6.07 -12.63
N MET A 18 6.25 5.35 -12.38
CA MET A 18 6.20 4.06 -11.68
C MET A 18 5.68 4.20 -10.24
N LEU A 19 5.99 5.33 -9.58
CA LEU A 19 5.49 5.62 -8.24
C LEU A 19 3.98 5.88 -8.24
N LEU A 20 3.47 6.60 -9.25
CA LEU A 20 2.03 6.85 -9.44
C LEU A 20 1.25 5.57 -9.82
N GLU A 21 1.81 4.72 -10.67
CA GLU A 21 1.21 3.43 -11.05
C GLU A 21 1.11 2.45 -9.88
N GLY A 22 1.95 2.66 -8.86
CA GLY A 22 1.99 1.85 -7.66
C GLY A 22 2.78 0.55 -7.83
N TYR A 23 3.13 -0.05 -6.69
CA TYR A 23 3.96 -1.25 -6.65
C TYR A 23 3.33 -2.46 -7.38
N ASP A 24 2.01 -2.63 -7.31
CA ASP A 24 1.32 -3.79 -7.89
C ASP A 24 1.45 -3.89 -9.41
N LYS A 25 1.52 -2.73 -10.08
CA LYS A 25 1.66 -2.65 -11.54
C LYS A 25 3.11 -2.48 -11.97
N SER A 26 3.87 -1.63 -11.25
CA SER A 26 5.20 -1.20 -11.64
C SER A 26 6.17 -1.17 -10.46
N PRO A 27 6.67 -2.34 -10.03
CA PRO A 27 7.68 -2.40 -8.97
C PRO A 27 8.98 -1.74 -9.45
N ILE A 28 9.47 -0.75 -8.70
CA ILE A 28 10.70 -0.03 -9.05
C ILE A 28 11.90 -0.92 -8.74
N SER A 29 12.69 -1.17 -9.76
CA SER A 29 13.97 -1.87 -9.68
C SER A 29 14.88 -1.36 -10.79
N HIS A 30 16.19 -1.55 -10.63
CA HIS A 30 17.16 -1.14 -11.65
C HIS A 30 16.89 -1.79 -13.01
N LYS A 31 16.34 -3.02 -13.01
CA LYS A 31 15.98 -3.74 -14.23
C LYS A 31 14.67 -3.21 -14.83
N SER A 32 13.61 -3.08 -14.03
CA SER A 32 12.31 -2.60 -14.53
C SER A 32 12.38 -1.16 -15.09
N VAL A 33 13.16 -0.29 -14.43
CA VAL A 33 13.42 1.07 -14.94
C VAL A 33 14.18 1.01 -16.28
N HIS A 34 15.20 0.15 -16.40
CA HIS A 34 15.94 -0.06 -17.64
C HIS A 34 15.03 -0.56 -18.77
N ASP A 35 14.24 -1.60 -18.52
CA ASP A 35 13.34 -2.20 -19.50
C ASP A 35 12.33 -1.16 -20.03
N ARG A 36 11.77 -0.30 -19.15
CA ARG A 36 10.87 0.79 -19.57
C ARG A 36 11.57 1.85 -20.42
N LEU A 37 12.77 2.26 -20.04
CA LEU A 37 13.54 3.25 -20.79
C LEU A 37 13.98 2.73 -22.17
N VAL A 38 14.24 1.43 -22.29
CA VAL A 38 14.48 0.75 -23.56
C VAL A 38 13.21 0.67 -24.40
N ALA A 39 12.07 0.29 -23.80
CA ALA A 39 10.78 0.23 -24.48
C ALA A 39 10.37 1.59 -25.08
N LYS A 40 10.64 2.68 -24.35
CA LYS A 40 10.42 4.07 -24.82
C LYS A 40 11.50 4.60 -25.76
N LYS A 41 12.50 3.77 -26.12
CA LYS A 41 13.65 4.12 -26.99
C LYS A 41 14.50 5.29 -26.48
N HIS A 42 14.45 5.59 -25.17
CA HIS A 42 15.29 6.62 -24.56
C HIS A 42 16.75 6.17 -24.47
N ILE A 43 16.98 4.87 -24.23
CA ILE A 43 18.28 4.22 -24.09
C ILE A 43 18.37 3.00 -25.01
N SER A 44 19.57 2.70 -25.53
CA SER A 44 19.90 1.46 -26.26
C SER A 44 21.07 0.69 -25.64
N GLY A 45 21.73 1.25 -24.62
CA GLY A 45 22.79 0.57 -23.88
C GLY A 45 22.24 -0.40 -22.83
N GLY A 46 23.12 -1.24 -22.28
CA GLY A 46 22.77 -2.17 -21.20
C GLY A 46 22.54 -1.48 -19.85
N LEU A 47 22.32 -2.29 -18.81
CA LEU A 47 22.16 -1.85 -17.41
C LEU A 47 23.30 -0.94 -16.90
N SER A 48 24.48 -1.01 -17.51
CA SER A 48 25.62 -0.13 -17.25
C SER A 48 25.31 1.36 -17.42
N THR A 49 24.30 1.71 -18.23
CA THR A 49 23.81 3.09 -18.39
C THR A 49 23.18 3.68 -17.12
N LEU A 50 22.69 2.81 -16.23
CA LEU A 50 22.12 3.18 -14.92
C LEU A 50 23.11 2.97 -13.77
N SER A 51 24.31 2.42 -14.02
CA SER A 51 25.32 2.13 -12.99
C SER A 51 26.07 3.36 -12.45
N ASN A 52 25.74 4.56 -12.92
CA ASN A 52 26.32 5.79 -12.38
C ASN A 52 25.83 6.02 -10.94
N LEU A 53 26.72 6.44 -10.04
CA LEU A 53 26.44 6.64 -8.61
C LEU A 53 25.19 7.52 -8.39
N LYS A 54 25.06 8.62 -9.15
CA LYS A 54 23.91 9.53 -9.07
C LYS A 54 22.58 8.87 -9.48
N ARG A 55 22.60 8.05 -10.53
CA ARG A 55 21.39 7.35 -11.04
C ARG A 55 20.99 6.22 -10.11
N LYS A 56 21.98 5.51 -9.57
CA LYS A 56 21.77 4.48 -8.56
C LYS A 56 21.14 5.06 -7.29
N SER A 57 21.67 6.18 -6.78
CA SER A 57 21.09 6.85 -5.60
C SER A 57 19.66 7.35 -5.86
N LEU A 58 19.40 7.89 -7.06
CA LEU A 58 18.06 8.33 -7.47
C LEU A 58 17.07 7.16 -7.45
N ILE A 59 17.41 6.05 -8.11
CA ILE A 59 16.56 4.85 -8.14
C ILE A 59 16.35 4.31 -6.72
N SER A 60 17.40 4.23 -5.89
CA SER A 60 17.28 3.79 -4.50
C SER A 60 16.36 4.66 -3.65
N ARG A 61 16.36 5.99 -3.86
CA ARG A 61 15.44 6.91 -3.19
C ARG A 61 13.99 6.59 -3.56
N TYR A 62 13.70 6.47 -4.85
CA TYR A 62 12.34 6.17 -5.33
C TYR A 62 11.87 4.77 -4.93
N ILE A 63 12.77 3.79 -4.83
CA ILE A 63 12.46 2.48 -4.24
C ILE A 63 12.02 2.65 -2.78
N ALA A 64 12.76 3.43 -1.98
CA ALA A 64 12.40 3.68 -0.59
C ALA A 64 11.06 4.40 -0.45
N GLU A 65 10.77 5.37 -1.32
CA GLU A 65 9.47 6.07 -1.38
C GLU A 65 8.32 5.13 -1.78
N GLN A 66 8.55 4.21 -2.72
CA GLN A 66 7.53 3.22 -3.09
C GLN A 66 7.30 2.19 -1.99
N ILE A 67 8.30 1.92 -1.13
CA ILE A 67 8.13 1.05 0.04
C ILE A 67 7.42 1.78 1.18
N SER A 68 7.74 3.06 1.41
CA SER A 68 7.14 3.82 2.49
C SER A 68 5.63 4.01 2.30
N SER A 69 5.18 4.14 1.04
CA SER A 69 3.74 4.20 0.72
C SER A 69 2.99 2.89 1.00
N LEU A 70 3.69 1.75 1.11
CA LEU A 70 3.09 0.44 1.40
C LEU A 70 2.80 0.22 2.90
N ASN A 71 3.13 1.17 3.79
CA ASN A 71 2.91 1.09 5.25
C ASN A 71 3.37 -0.25 5.88
N LEU A 72 4.41 -0.86 5.32
CA LEU A 72 4.94 -2.15 5.78
C LEU A 72 5.59 -1.99 7.16
N LYS A 73 5.43 -3.00 8.04
CA LYS A 73 6.17 -3.06 9.31
C LYS A 73 7.68 -3.07 9.04
N THR A 74 8.47 -2.52 9.95
CA THR A 74 9.95 -2.40 9.82
C THR A 74 10.66 -3.72 9.49
N LYS A 75 10.14 -4.86 9.97
CA LYS A 75 10.63 -6.21 9.63
C LYS A 75 10.41 -6.58 8.15
N ASP A 76 9.25 -6.20 7.60
CA ASP A 76 8.88 -6.48 6.20
C ASP A 76 9.60 -5.53 5.24
N GLN A 77 9.90 -4.30 5.67
CA GLN A 77 10.76 -3.37 4.94
C GLN A 77 12.18 -3.93 4.75
N GLN A 78 12.77 -4.56 5.76
CA GLN A 78 14.08 -5.22 5.64
C GLN A 78 14.06 -6.41 4.67
N LEU A 79 12.97 -7.17 4.64
CA LEU A 79 12.80 -8.25 3.66
C LEU A 79 12.71 -7.72 2.21
N PHE A 80 12.16 -6.52 2.03
CA PHE A 80 12.15 -5.82 0.74
C PHE A 80 13.57 -5.47 0.27
N VAL A 81 14.38 -4.88 1.15
CA VAL A 81 15.79 -4.55 0.86
C VAL A 81 16.59 -5.82 0.51
N ASN A 82 16.25 -6.95 1.14
CA ASN A 82 16.86 -8.26 0.89
C ASN A 82 16.30 -9.01 -0.34
N ARG A 83 15.58 -8.32 -1.25
CA ARG A 83 14.97 -8.89 -2.47
C ARG A 83 13.94 -10.01 -2.22
N LYS A 84 13.43 -10.15 -0.99
CA LYS A 84 12.37 -11.10 -0.61
C LYS A 84 11.01 -10.42 -0.55
N THR A 85 10.74 -9.52 -1.49
CA THR A 85 9.54 -8.67 -1.51
C THR A 85 8.24 -9.47 -1.52
N ARG A 86 8.19 -10.59 -2.25
CA ARG A 86 7.01 -11.48 -2.26
C ARG A 86 6.68 -12.06 -0.88
N GLN A 87 7.71 -12.35 -0.08
CA GLN A 87 7.53 -12.90 1.26
C GLN A 87 7.08 -11.82 2.25
N ALA A 88 7.65 -10.62 2.17
CA ALA A 88 7.23 -9.46 2.96
C ALA A 88 5.74 -9.15 2.75
N LEU A 89 5.31 -9.04 1.48
CA LEU A 89 3.91 -8.77 1.14
C LEU A 89 2.97 -9.90 1.57
N SER A 90 3.40 -11.16 1.43
CA SER A 90 2.60 -12.30 1.88
C SER A 90 2.40 -12.29 3.39
N ASN A 91 3.43 -11.94 4.16
CA ASN A 91 3.35 -11.84 5.61
C ASN A 91 2.44 -10.68 6.04
N SER A 92 2.62 -9.49 5.47
CA SER A 92 1.77 -8.35 5.80
C SER A 92 0.30 -8.58 5.42
N ASN A 93 0.02 -9.27 4.31
CA ASN A 93 -1.35 -9.64 3.95
C ASN A 93 -1.97 -10.62 4.95
N LYS A 94 -1.22 -11.61 5.45
CA LYS A 94 -1.70 -12.50 6.51
C LYS A 94 -2.00 -11.75 7.80
N ASP A 95 -1.12 -10.83 8.19
CA ASP A 95 -1.31 -9.97 9.35
C ASP A 95 -2.56 -9.07 9.21
N LEU A 96 -2.81 -8.55 8.01
CA LEU A 96 -4.00 -7.76 7.72
C LEU A 96 -5.27 -8.61 7.76
N GLN A 97 -5.25 -9.80 7.17
CA GLN A 97 -6.38 -10.75 7.23
C GLN A 97 -6.74 -11.11 8.68
N TYR A 98 -5.73 -11.37 9.52
CA TYR A 98 -5.95 -11.65 10.93
C TYR A 98 -6.57 -10.45 11.67
N GLN A 99 -6.12 -9.24 11.37
CA GLN A 99 -6.71 -8.02 11.97
C GLN A 99 -8.16 -7.81 11.54
N VAL A 100 -8.48 -8.03 10.26
CA VAL A 100 -9.86 -7.96 9.76
C VAL A 100 -10.74 -8.97 10.49
N GLU A 101 -10.31 -10.24 10.57
CA GLU A 101 -11.08 -11.27 11.26
C GLU A 101 -11.28 -10.95 12.75
N ALA A 102 -10.26 -10.40 13.41
CA ALA A 102 -10.35 -9.99 14.81
C ALA A 102 -11.33 -8.82 15.00
N LEU A 103 -11.29 -7.82 14.11
CA LEU A 103 -12.19 -6.66 14.14
C LEU A 103 -13.63 -7.06 13.84
N GLU A 104 -13.86 -7.95 12.88
CA GLU A 104 -15.19 -8.50 12.57
C GLU A 104 -15.77 -9.23 13.77
N LYS A 105 -14.98 -10.08 14.44
CA LYS A 105 -15.41 -10.75 15.68
C LYS A 105 -15.74 -9.75 16.80
N GLN A 106 -14.95 -8.69 16.95
CA GLN A 106 -15.23 -7.64 17.94
C GLN A 106 -16.51 -6.87 17.60
N LEU A 107 -16.70 -6.49 16.34
CA LEU A 107 -17.91 -5.81 15.88
C LEU A 107 -19.15 -6.67 16.10
N HIS A 108 -19.08 -7.96 15.78
CA HIS A 108 -20.16 -8.90 16.01
C HIS A 108 -20.52 -8.98 17.49
N LYS A 109 -19.53 -9.17 18.38
CA LYS A 109 -19.74 -9.18 19.84
C LYS A 109 -20.35 -7.88 20.36
N ASN A 110 -19.85 -6.74 19.89
CA ASN A 110 -20.38 -5.44 20.28
C ASN A 110 -21.83 -5.27 19.83
N THR A 111 -22.17 -5.76 18.62
CA THR A 111 -23.53 -5.73 18.08
C THR A 111 -24.47 -6.61 18.91
N GLU A 112 -24.07 -7.82 19.26
CA GLU A 112 -24.86 -8.70 20.15
C GLU A 112 -25.07 -8.08 21.54
N LEU A 113 -24.03 -7.47 22.11
CA LEU A 113 -24.12 -6.79 23.39
C LEU A 113 -25.09 -5.59 23.33
N LEU A 114 -25.03 -4.79 22.25
CA LEU A 114 -25.96 -3.70 22.05
C LEU A 114 -27.41 -4.18 21.95
N ILE A 115 -27.66 -5.27 21.24
CA ILE A 115 -29.01 -5.89 21.16
C ILE A 115 -29.47 -6.30 22.56
N ARG A 116 -28.63 -6.98 23.35
CA ARG A 116 -28.98 -7.37 24.73
C ARG A 116 -29.27 -6.17 25.62
N ILE A 117 -28.49 -5.09 25.50
CA ILE A 117 -28.75 -3.85 26.24
C ILE A 117 -30.09 -3.25 25.84
N ILE A 118 -30.41 -3.21 24.54
CA ILE A 118 -31.71 -2.72 24.05
C ILE A 118 -32.85 -3.57 24.62
N ASP A 119 -32.72 -4.89 24.60
CA ASP A 119 -33.72 -5.81 25.14
C ASP A 119 -33.90 -5.62 26.66
N GLU A 120 -32.80 -5.50 27.41
CA GLU A 120 -32.86 -5.23 28.86
C GLU A 120 -33.52 -3.89 29.18
N VAL A 121 -33.22 -2.84 28.43
CA VAL A 121 -33.84 -1.51 28.63
C VAL A 121 -35.32 -1.56 28.25
N LYS A 122 -35.70 -2.32 27.21
CA LYS A 122 -37.11 -2.50 26.81
C LYS A 122 -37.92 -3.26 27.87
N VAL A 123 -37.30 -4.23 28.56
CA VAL A 123 -37.93 -4.99 29.64
C VAL A 123 -38.03 -4.17 30.94
N LYS A 124 -36.98 -3.42 31.28
CA LYS A 124 -36.87 -2.69 32.56
C LYS A 124 -37.46 -1.28 32.52
N SER A 125 -37.75 -0.72 31.34
CA SER A 125 -38.24 0.66 31.21
C SER A 125 -39.37 0.77 30.17
N SER A 126 -40.27 1.74 30.37
CA SER A 126 -41.36 2.06 29.43
C SER A 126 -40.90 2.94 28.24
N VAL A 127 -39.60 2.97 27.96
CA VAL A 127 -39.03 3.84 26.90
C VAL A 127 -39.24 3.18 25.54
N GLU A 128 -39.83 3.91 24.58
CA GLU A 128 -39.93 3.47 23.18
C GLU A 128 -38.56 3.60 22.47
N ILE A 129 -37.66 2.68 22.77
CA ILE A 129 -36.28 2.66 22.23
C ILE A 129 -36.29 2.64 20.70
N GLU A 130 -37.27 2.00 20.07
CA GLU A 130 -37.45 1.95 18.61
C GLU A 130 -37.59 3.35 18.00
N HIS A 131 -38.30 4.26 18.66
CA HIS A 131 -38.47 5.65 18.22
C HIS A 131 -37.16 6.45 18.31
N ILE A 132 -36.36 6.21 19.34
CA ILE A 132 -35.07 6.87 19.55
C ILE A 132 -34.05 6.35 18.53
N LEU A 133 -33.97 5.03 18.34
CA LEU A 133 -33.04 4.39 17.42
C LEU A 133 -33.37 4.71 15.95
N ALA A 134 -34.65 4.83 15.60
CA ALA A 134 -35.08 5.20 14.25
C ALA A 134 -34.38 6.47 13.74
N ARG A 135 -34.18 7.47 14.61
CA ARG A 135 -33.52 8.74 14.26
C ARG A 135 -32.06 8.58 13.79
N TYR A 136 -31.39 7.52 14.23
CA TYR A 136 -29.98 7.25 13.92
C TYR A 136 -29.79 6.13 12.89
N LEU A 137 -30.75 5.21 12.77
CA LEU A 137 -30.69 4.07 11.85
C LEU A 137 -31.22 4.38 10.44
N PHE A 138 -32.12 5.36 10.27
CA PHE A 138 -32.70 5.71 8.97
C PHE A 138 -31.98 6.83 8.20
N LYS A 139 -30.79 7.27 8.62
CA LYS A 139 -29.99 8.23 7.83
C LYS A 139 -29.31 7.52 6.66
N ARG A 140 -29.98 7.54 5.51
CA ARG A 140 -29.36 7.54 4.18
C ARG A 140 -29.12 8.97 3.73
#